data_AF-A0A257S1W4-F1
#
_entry.id   AF-A0A257S1W4-F1
#
_cell.length_a   1.000
_cell.length_b   1.000
_cell.length_c   1.000
_cell.angle_alpha   90.00
_cell.angle_beta   90.00
_cell.angle_gamma   90.00
#
_symmetry.space_group_name_H-M   'P 1'
#
loop_
_entity.id
_entity.type
_entity.pdbx_description
1 polymer ?
#
loop_
_entity_poly.entity_id
_entity_poly.type
_entity_poly.pdbx_seq_one_letter_code
_entity_poly.pdbx_strand_id
1 'polypeptide(L)'
;ATNEARWAFSHPAAMQGRPAEMALAAASLDAMAGQFSTVGRWLSMNNLTKLQMLHARKVVRAELGIWPDAPSQTVIDALVTISLDLRHGDRKAALTAAGGSEFTLPPHRTLAILAHFPATPVAERATAAASRDLYPGGSPPFFTR
;
A
#
# COMPACT_ATOMS: atom_id res chain seq x y z
N ALA A 1 -0.22 8.13 -4.72
CA ALA A 1 0.18 6.71 -4.72
C ALA A 1 1.66 6.53 -4.36
N THR A 2 2.62 6.85 -5.23
CA THR A 2 4.06 6.58 -4.95
C THR A 2 4.60 7.27 -3.71
N ASN A 3 4.26 8.55 -3.50
CA ASN A 3 4.76 9.31 -2.35
C ASN A 3 4.15 8.83 -1.02
N GLU A 4 2.86 8.48 -1.01
CA GLU A 4 2.15 7.95 0.17
C GLU A 4 2.77 6.64 0.64
N ALA A 5 2.89 5.66 -0.26
CA ALA A 5 3.49 4.37 0.05
C ALA A 5 4.95 4.55 0.50
N ARG A 6 5.75 5.35 -0.23
CA ARG A 6 7.14 5.62 0.15
C ARG A 6 7.23 6.20 1.56
N TRP A 7 6.46 7.25 1.87
CA TRP A 7 6.55 7.91 3.17
C TRP A 7 6.16 6.96 4.31
N ALA A 8 5.06 6.21 4.16
CA ALA A 8 4.60 5.28 5.19
C ALA A 8 5.60 4.14 5.45
N PHE A 9 6.12 3.50 4.40
CA PHE A 9 7.07 2.39 4.56
C PHE A 9 8.46 2.84 5.01
N SER A 10 8.86 4.09 4.75
CA SER A 10 10.10 4.68 5.29
C SER A 10 9.97 5.16 6.74
N HIS A 11 8.75 5.34 7.26
CA HIS A 11 8.52 5.83 8.63
C HIS A 11 7.54 4.93 9.40
N PRO A 12 7.86 3.63 9.61
CA PRO A 12 6.94 2.69 10.27
C PRO A 12 6.58 3.12 11.71
N ALA A 13 7.46 3.84 12.40
CA ALA A 13 7.18 4.41 13.72
C ALA A 13 6.12 5.52 13.66
N ALA A 14 6.10 6.34 12.59
CA ALA A 14 5.10 7.40 12.41
C ALA A 14 3.71 6.85 12.02
N MET A 15 3.66 5.60 11.55
CA MET A 15 2.43 4.90 11.17
C MET A 15 1.78 4.14 12.34
N GLN A 16 2.44 4.07 13.51
CA GLN A 16 1.86 3.43 14.68
C GLN A 16 0.60 4.19 15.15
N GLY A 17 -0.49 3.45 15.36
CA GLY A 17 -1.80 4.00 15.68
C GLY A 17 -2.52 4.69 14.51
N ARG A 18 -2.00 4.57 13.27
CA ARG A 18 -2.56 5.22 12.07
C ARG A 18 -3.05 4.21 11.02
N PRO A 19 -4.10 3.41 11.35
CA PRO A 19 -4.55 2.34 10.48
C PRO A 19 -5.14 2.83 9.16
N ALA A 20 -5.76 4.01 9.14
CA ALA A 20 -6.34 4.57 7.91
C ALA A 20 -5.26 4.93 6.89
N GLU A 21 -4.23 5.64 7.34
CA GLU A 21 -3.08 6.03 6.53
C GLU A 21 -2.31 4.81 6.05
N MET A 22 -2.16 3.78 6.90
CA MET A 22 -1.49 2.55 6.51
C MET A 22 -2.29 1.77 5.46
N ALA A 23 -3.62 1.74 5.57
CA ALA A 23 -4.48 1.10 4.58
C ALA A 23 -4.33 1.79 3.21
N LEU A 24 -4.32 3.12 3.18
CA LEU A 24 -4.10 3.89 1.96
C LEU A 24 -2.70 3.68 1.36
N ALA A 25 -1.67 3.57 2.20
CA ALA A 25 -0.31 3.27 1.78
C ALA A 25 -0.20 1.87 1.15
N ALA A 26 -0.83 0.87 1.75
CA ALA A 26 -0.91 -0.49 1.20
C ALA A 26 -1.69 -0.53 -0.12
N ALA A 27 -2.84 0.16 -0.20
CA ALA A 27 -3.60 0.30 -1.45
C ALA A 27 -2.76 0.95 -2.56
N SER A 28 -2.00 1.99 -2.21
CA SER A 28 -1.11 2.69 -3.14
C SER A 28 0.00 1.77 -3.66
N LEU A 29 0.58 0.93 -2.80
CA LEU A 29 1.57 -0.08 -3.21
C LEU A 29 0.96 -1.07 -4.22
N ASP A 30 -0.23 -1.58 -3.92
CA ASP A 30 -0.92 -2.54 -4.78
C ASP A 30 -1.28 -1.95 -6.14
N ALA A 31 -1.79 -0.71 -6.15
CA ALA A 31 -2.11 0.04 -7.37
C ALA A 31 -0.88 0.23 -8.28
N MET A 32 0.28 0.55 -7.71
CA MET A 32 1.52 0.66 -8.49
C MET A 32 1.91 -0.68 -9.09
N ALA A 33 1.95 -1.73 -8.25
CA ALA A 33 2.36 -3.07 -8.69
C ALA A 33 1.39 -3.72 -9.68
N GLY A 34 0.09 -3.41 -9.60
CA GLY A 34 -0.93 -3.88 -10.54
C GLY A 34 -0.86 -3.21 -11.92
N GLN A 35 -0.28 -2.00 -12.01
CA GLN A 35 -0.19 -1.23 -13.26
C GLN A 35 1.08 -1.48 -14.08
N PHE A 36 2.02 -2.30 -13.58
CA PHE A 36 3.32 -2.50 -14.26
C PHE A 36 3.24 -3.12 -15.65
N SER A 37 2.18 -3.88 -15.96
CA SER A 37 1.97 -4.49 -17.27
C SER A 37 1.07 -3.69 -18.21
N THR A 38 0.39 -2.64 -17.72
CA THR A 38 -0.73 -2.02 -18.45
C THR A 38 -0.58 -0.52 -18.71
N VAL A 39 0.24 0.22 -17.96
CA VAL A 39 0.32 1.70 -18.06
C VAL A 39 1.71 2.18 -18.51
N GLY A 40 1.73 3.01 -19.56
CA GLY A 40 2.94 3.47 -20.26
C GLY A 40 4.03 4.11 -19.39
N ARG A 41 3.65 4.84 -18.32
CA ARG A 41 4.63 5.46 -17.40
C ARG A 41 5.51 4.45 -16.65
N TRP A 42 5.05 3.20 -16.51
CA TRP A 42 5.80 2.14 -15.83
C TRP A 42 6.58 1.27 -16.82
N LEU A 43 6.33 1.37 -18.13
CA LEU A 43 7.06 0.59 -19.14
C LEU A 43 8.55 0.90 -19.10
N SER A 44 8.91 2.18 -18.96
CA SER A 44 10.30 2.67 -18.88
C SER A 44 10.99 2.42 -17.52
N MET A 45 10.25 1.98 -16.50
CA MET A 45 10.83 1.67 -15.19
C MET A 45 11.75 0.44 -15.27
N ASN A 46 12.85 0.48 -14.51
CA ASN A 46 13.82 -0.61 -14.46
C ASN A 46 13.14 -1.93 -14.07
N ASN A 47 13.44 -3.01 -14.80
CA ASN A 47 12.88 -4.34 -14.56
C ASN A 47 13.15 -4.86 -13.14
N LEU A 48 14.31 -4.54 -12.56
CA LEU A 48 14.62 -4.86 -11.17
C LEU A 48 13.67 -4.13 -10.21
N THR A 49 13.41 -2.85 -10.43
CA THR A 49 12.47 -2.06 -9.61
C THR A 49 11.05 -2.62 -9.69
N LYS A 50 10.61 -3.04 -10.89
CA LYS A 50 9.32 -3.74 -11.07
C LYS A 50 9.26 -5.03 -10.25
N LEU A 51 10.29 -5.87 -10.32
CA LEU A 51 10.35 -7.12 -9.55
C LEU A 51 10.35 -6.87 -8.03
N GLN A 52 11.11 -5.87 -7.57
CA GLN A 52 11.15 -5.47 -6.16
C GLN A 52 9.77 -5.01 -5.66
N MET A 53 9.05 -4.24 -6.46
CA MET A 53 7.71 -3.76 -6.11
C MET A 53 6.66 -4.89 -6.14
N LEU A 54 6.74 -5.83 -7.09
CA LEU A 54 5.89 -7.03 -7.08
C LEU A 54 6.14 -7.90 -5.85
N HIS A 55 7.41 -8.04 -5.45
CA HIS A 55 7.76 -8.74 -4.22
C HIS A 55 7.26 -8.01 -2.97
N ALA A 56 7.43 -6.68 -2.90
CA ALA A 56 6.89 -5.84 -1.83
C ALA A 56 5.37 -5.98 -1.69
N ARG A 57 4.63 -5.98 -2.82
CA ARG A 57 3.18 -6.24 -2.80
C ARG A 57 2.86 -7.56 -2.14
N LYS A 58 3.55 -8.65 -2.50
CA LYS A 58 3.32 -9.98 -1.91
C LYS A 58 3.58 -9.99 -0.40
N VAL A 59 4.65 -9.34 0.05
CA VAL A 59 4.98 -9.26 1.48
C VAL A 59 3.93 -8.47 2.25
N VAL A 60 3.55 -7.27 1.77
CA VAL A 60 2.53 -6.44 2.44
C VAL A 60 1.16 -7.12 2.46
N ARG A 61 0.78 -7.80 1.38
CA ARG A 61 -0.43 -8.63 1.36
C ARG A 61 -0.37 -9.74 2.40
N ALA A 62 0.76 -10.44 2.53
CA ALA A 62 0.91 -11.49 3.53
C ALA A 62 0.77 -10.96 4.96
N GLU A 63 1.36 -9.80 5.28
CA GLU A 63 1.19 -9.16 6.59
C GLU A 63 -0.28 -8.83 6.89
N LEU A 64 -1.01 -8.31 5.90
CA LEU A 64 -2.43 -7.97 6.04
C LEU A 64 -3.37 -9.17 5.95
N GLY A 65 -2.85 -10.36 5.69
CA GLY A 65 -3.68 -11.54 5.46
C GLY A 65 -4.52 -11.39 4.20
N ILE A 66 -3.93 -10.97 3.09
CA ILE A 66 -4.57 -10.86 1.78
C ILE A 66 -4.02 -11.96 0.88
N TRP A 67 -4.89 -12.62 0.10
CA TRP A 67 -4.44 -13.63 -0.86
C TRP A 67 -3.41 -13.04 -1.84
N PRO A 68 -2.27 -13.73 -2.10
CA PRO A 68 -1.21 -13.20 -2.95
C PRO A 68 -1.68 -12.93 -4.37
N ASP A 69 -2.64 -13.71 -4.86
CA ASP A 69 -3.20 -13.64 -6.21
C ASP A 69 -4.58 -12.95 -6.25
N ALA A 70 -5.02 -12.32 -5.15
CA ALA A 70 -6.23 -11.51 -5.15
C ALA A 70 -6.16 -10.44 -6.25
N PRO A 71 -7.24 -10.18 -7.01
CA PRO A 71 -7.25 -9.14 -8.02
C PRO A 71 -6.86 -7.79 -7.40
N SER A 72 -5.87 -7.10 -8.00
CA SER A 72 -5.37 -5.83 -7.44
C SER A 72 -6.48 -4.80 -7.25
N GLN A 73 -7.43 -4.67 -8.18
CA GLN A 73 -8.52 -3.72 -8.04
C GLN A 73 -9.39 -4.02 -6.80
N THR A 74 -9.74 -5.29 -6.57
CA THR A 74 -10.48 -5.72 -5.37
C THR A 74 -9.74 -5.35 -4.08
N VAL A 75 -8.44 -5.61 -4.02
CA VAL A 75 -7.62 -5.28 -2.84
C VAL A 75 -7.53 -3.76 -2.62
N ILE A 76 -7.36 -3.00 -3.71
CA ILE A 76 -7.31 -1.53 -3.67
C ILE A 76 -8.63 -0.97 -3.14
N ASP A 77 -9.75 -1.41 -3.70
CA ASP A 77 -11.08 -0.94 -3.32
C ASP A 77 -11.36 -1.22 -1.85
N ALA A 78 -11.04 -2.43 -1.37
CA ALA A 78 -11.21 -2.81 0.03
C ALA A 78 -10.35 -1.95 0.97
N LEU A 79 -9.06 -1.76 0.67
CA LEU A 79 -8.14 -0.97 1.50
C LEU A 79 -8.47 0.52 1.48
N VAL A 80 -8.92 1.05 0.34
CA VAL A 80 -9.41 2.44 0.25
C VAL A 80 -10.68 2.62 1.07
N THR A 81 -11.64 1.69 0.98
CA THR A 81 -12.85 1.72 1.81
C THR A 81 -12.51 1.67 3.30
N ILE A 82 -11.63 0.75 3.73
CA ILE A 82 -11.13 0.70 5.12
C ILE A 82 -10.51 2.04 5.53
N SER A 83 -9.68 2.65 4.68
CA SER A 83 -9.08 3.95 4.98
C SER A 83 -10.13 5.05 5.15
N LEU A 84 -11.17 5.08 4.32
CA LEU A 84 -12.21 6.11 4.39
C LEU A 84 -13.08 5.92 5.63
N ASP A 85 -13.54 4.70 5.88
CA ASP A 85 -14.38 4.36 7.04
C ASP A 85 -13.68 4.72 8.36
N LEU A 86 -12.39 4.39 8.48
CA LEU A 86 -11.61 4.73 9.66
C LEU A 86 -11.41 6.24 9.82
N ARG A 87 -11.24 7.01 8.73
CA ARG A 87 -11.14 8.48 8.78
C ARG A 87 -12.46 9.12 9.20
N HIS A 88 -13.59 8.52 8.84
CA HIS A 88 -14.90 8.96 9.27
C HIS A 88 -15.27 8.48 10.68
N GLY A 89 -14.40 7.72 11.35
CA GLY A 89 -14.65 7.15 12.67
C GLY A 89 -15.59 5.94 12.67
N ASP A 90 -15.97 5.43 11.50
CA ASP A 90 -16.84 4.25 11.37
C ASP A 90 -16.03 2.96 11.40
N ARG A 91 -15.63 2.55 12.60
CA ARG A 91 -14.91 1.30 12.80
C ARG A 91 -15.71 0.06 12.36
N LYS A 92 -17.05 0.12 12.42
CA LYS A 92 -17.89 -1.03 12.06
C LYS A 92 -17.93 -1.23 10.55
N ALA A 93 -18.02 -0.14 9.78
CA ALA A 93 -17.89 -0.19 8.33
C ALA A 93 -16.50 -0.71 7.92
N ALA A 94 -15.43 -0.21 8.56
CA ALA A 94 -14.07 -0.69 8.30
C ALA A 94 -13.89 -2.20 8.56
N LEU A 95 -14.49 -2.73 9.63
CA LEU A 95 -14.50 -4.17 9.90
C LEU A 95 -15.31 -4.97 8.87
N THR A 96 -16.37 -4.38 8.31
CA THR A 96 -17.17 -5.01 7.26
C THR A 96 -16.35 -5.10 5.97
N ALA A 97 -15.66 -4.01 5.59
CA ALA A 97 -14.77 -3.99 4.43
C ALA A 97 -13.59 -4.97 4.58
N ALA A 98 -13.00 -5.09 5.78
CA ALA A 98 -11.94 -6.06 6.06
C ALA A 98 -12.41 -7.52 6.15
N GLY A 99 -13.71 -7.79 5.95
CA GLY A 99 -14.30 -9.13 5.86
C GLY A 99 -14.52 -9.64 4.44
N GLY A 100 -13.99 -8.94 3.43
CA GLY A 100 -14.05 -9.38 2.03
C GLY A 100 -13.34 -10.71 1.78
N SER A 101 -13.71 -11.39 0.69
CA SER A 101 -13.19 -12.69 0.29
C SER A 101 -11.68 -12.71 -0.03
N GLU A 102 -11.10 -11.54 -0.29
CA GLU A 102 -9.69 -11.32 -0.54
C GLU A 102 -8.83 -11.43 0.72
N PHE A 103 -9.44 -11.32 1.91
CA PHE A 103 -8.78 -11.48 3.20
C PHE A 103 -8.86 -12.92 3.71
N THR A 104 -7.75 -13.41 4.26
CA THR A 104 -7.60 -14.70 4.94
C THR A 104 -7.62 -14.58 6.46
N LEU A 105 -7.33 -13.38 6.98
CA LEU A 105 -7.37 -13.09 8.40
C LEU A 105 -8.75 -12.57 8.82
N PRO A 106 -9.16 -12.78 10.08
CA PRO A 106 -10.34 -12.13 10.62
C PRO A 106 -10.23 -10.59 10.53
N PRO A 107 -11.34 -9.86 10.29
CA PRO A 107 -11.30 -8.41 10.04
C PRO A 107 -10.61 -7.59 11.15
N HIS A 108 -10.87 -7.95 12.40
CA HIS A 108 -10.27 -7.28 13.55
C HIS A 108 -8.76 -7.45 13.60
N ARG A 109 -8.24 -8.57 13.08
CA ARG A 109 -6.80 -8.82 13.02
C ARG A 109 -6.15 -7.98 11.94
N THR A 110 -6.76 -7.87 10.76
CA THR A 110 -6.31 -6.98 9.68
C THR A 110 -6.23 -5.53 10.15
N LEU A 111 -7.28 -5.02 10.82
CA LEU A 111 -7.28 -3.66 11.37
C LEU A 111 -6.22 -3.46 12.46
N ALA A 112 -5.99 -4.47 13.30
CA ALA A 112 -4.95 -4.41 14.33
C ALA A 112 -3.55 -4.34 13.71
N ILE A 113 -3.30 -5.09 12.63
CA ILE A 113 -2.04 -5.05 11.88
C ILE A 113 -1.88 -3.71 11.19
N LEU A 114 -2.93 -3.14 10.60
CA LEU A 114 -2.89 -1.79 10.03
C LEU A 114 -2.53 -0.73 11.08
N ALA A 115 -3.06 -0.86 12.31
CA ALA A 115 -2.76 0.06 13.40
C ALA A 115 -1.32 -0.10 13.94
N HIS A 116 -0.76 -1.31 13.85
CA HIS A 116 0.57 -1.65 14.36
C HIS A 116 1.40 -2.35 13.30
N PHE A 117 1.54 -1.69 12.14
CA PHE A 117 2.12 -2.33 10.98
C PHE A 117 3.60 -2.62 11.21
N PRO A 118 4.06 -3.86 10.96
CA PRO A 118 5.46 -4.22 11.17
C PRO A 118 6.36 -3.49 10.17
N ALA A 119 7.59 -3.19 10.59
CA ALA A 119 8.59 -2.67 9.68
C ALA A 119 8.80 -3.66 8.53
N THR A 120 8.67 -3.18 7.29
CA THR A 120 8.75 -4.00 6.09
C THR A 120 9.88 -3.48 5.18
N PRO A 121 11.16 -3.87 5.44
CA PRO A 121 12.31 -3.33 4.70
C PRO A 121 12.28 -3.60 3.19
N VAL A 122 11.54 -4.61 2.76
CA VAL A 122 11.33 -4.90 1.33
C VAL A 122 10.45 -3.82 0.69
N ALA A 123 9.36 -3.42 1.35
CA ALA A 123 8.44 -2.40 0.85
C ALA A 123 9.08 -1.00 0.87
N GLU A 124 9.84 -0.70 1.91
CA GLU A 124 10.64 0.54 1.99
C GLU A 124 11.60 0.65 0.80
N ARG A 125 12.46 -0.36 0.60
CA ARG A 125 13.46 -0.34 -0.48
C ARG A 125 12.81 -0.26 -1.86
N ALA A 126 11.74 -1.02 -2.09
CA ALA A 126 11.03 -1.04 -3.36
C ALA A 126 10.37 0.31 -3.68
N THR A 127 9.67 0.91 -2.71
CA THR A 127 9.02 2.22 -2.91
C THR A 127 10.02 3.36 -3.06
N ALA A 128 11.16 3.29 -2.35
CA ALA A 128 12.27 4.22 -2.54
C ALA A 128 12.89 4.10 -3.95
N ALA A 129 13.10 2.88 -4.45
CA ALA A 129 13.59 2.64 -5.80
C ALA A 129 12.60 3.13 -6.87
N ALA A 130 11.32 2.76 -6.74
CA ALA A 130 10.27 3.21 -7.65
C ALA A 130 10.15 4.74 -7.69
N SER A 131 10.32 5.42 -6.55
CA SER A 131 10.31 6.88 -6.50
C SER A 131 11.51 7.50 -7.21
N ARG A 132 12.72 6.91 -7.11
CA ARG A 132 13.90 7.38 -7.86
C ARG A 132 13.72 7.21 -9.37
N ASP A 133 13.19 6.07 -9.79
CA ASP A 133 12.98 5.75 -11.20
C ASP A 133 11.90 6.65 -11.85
N LEU A 134 10.87 7.02 -11.09
CA LEU A 134 9.80 7.93 -11.57
C LEU A 134 10.21 9.41 -11.55
N TYR A 135 11.11 9.80 -10.65
CA TYR A 135 11.56 11.19 -10.49
C TYR A 135 13.10 11.29 -10.57
N PRO A 136 13.70 11.04 -11.74
CA PRO A 136 15.14 11.16 -11.96
C PRO A 136 15.51 12.65 -12.00
N GLY A 137 15.78 13.23 -10.82
CA GLY A 137 16.06 14.67 -10.65
C GLY A 137 15.70 15.23 -9.28
N GLY A 138 15.06 14.43 -8.42
CA GLY A 138 14.52 14.89 -7.14
C GLY A 138 13.04 15.28 -7.29
N SER A 139 12.26 15.01 -6.25
CA SER A 139 10.85 15.42 -6.20
C SER A 139 10.74 16.93 -6.43
N PRO A 140 9.80 17.43 -7.23
CA PRO A 140 9.51 18.86 -7.22
C PRO A 140 9.14 19.27 -5.78
N PRO A 141 9.57 20.46 -5.31
CA PRO A 141 9.16 20.96 -4.01
C PRO A 141 7.64 21.03 -3.98
N PHE A 142 7.05 20.51 -2.90
CA PHE A 142 5.63 20.65 -2.62
C PHE A 142 5.27 22.15 -2.52
N PHE A 143 4.04 22.49 -2.91
CA PHE A 143 3.39 23.80 -3.01
C PHE A 143 3.35 24.44 -4.41
N THR A 144 2.25 24.23 -5.13
CA THR A 144 1.51 25.36 -5.71
C THR A 144 0.02 25.02 -5.90
N ARG A 145 -0.79 25.72 -5.08
CA ARG A 145 -2.25 25.95 -5.09
C ARG A 145 -3.19 24.76 -4.89
#